data_AF-A0A1G7JHU1-F1
#
_entry.id   AF-A0A1G7JHU1-F1
#
_cell.length_a   1.000
_cell.length_b   1.000
_cell.length_c   1.000
_cell.angle_alpha   90.00
_cell.angle_beta   90.00
_cell.angle_gamma   90.00
#
_symmetry.space_group_name_H-M   'P 1'
#
loop_
_entity.id
_entity.type
_entity.pdbx_description
1 polymer ?
#
loop_
_entity_poly.entity_id
_entity_poly.type
_entity_poly.pdbx_seq_one_letter_code
_entity_poly.pdbx_strand_id
1 'polypeptide(L)'
;MDVVVTKPQLEPALKLANQLFLKLEAAGHRVMFAPSDRTYARASFDEHEYLPKKPRHRHPALWSPSKPTVVFIGTVSIGLTLFEMTEELEARYIDGKYVPTSKIPSQQMRRLSSTWNWSTRMDFATGRLCIRAFSPYPWTDWSQSWKEAKQGSLRGQLDEIVQQLTDAAPVIARLVEEAEEQARIRQQEWKEQIRRREERERIRLQNEAREQARADLLCAIKQWDDIKRIQAFFSDAESSVSNLPEAARCIAMDKLAQARELVGELDPLQALLEWKGPQER
;
A
#
# COMPACT_ATOMS: atom_id res chain seq x y z
N MET A 1 7.09 14.77 -22.16
CA MET A 1 6.71 15.63 -21.03
C MET A 1 5.29 15.33 -20.64
N ASP A 2 4.98 15.43 -19.36
CA ASP A 2 3.60 15.35 -18.88
C ASP A 2 2.92 16.65 -19.33
N VAL A 3 2.05 16.57 -20.35
CA VAL A 3 1.33 17.72 -20.92
C VAL A 3 -0.16 17.53 -20.68
N VAL A 4 -0.72 18.31 -19.75
CA VAL A 4 -2.13 18.20 -19.33
C VAL A 4 -2.85 19.49 -19.70
N VAL A 5 -3.41 19.53 -20.90
CA VAL A 5 -4.04 20.74 -21.45
C VAL A 5 -5.32 20.39 -22.21
N THR A 6 -6.22 21.35 -22.34
CA THR A 6 -7.38 21.20 -23.22
C THR A 6 -6.97 21.19 -24.69
N LYS A 7 -7.83 20.64 -25.55
CA LYS A 7 -7.59 20.55 -27.00
C LYS A 7 -7.13 21.88 -27.65
N PRO A 8 -7.73 23.05 -27.33
CA PRO A 8 -7.28 24.33 -27.89
C PRO A 8 -5.86 24.74 -27.48
N GLN A 9 -5.40 24.37 -26.28
CA GLN A 9 -4.08 24.73 -25.76
C GLN A 9 -2.97 23.73 -26.11
N LEU A 10 -3.31 22.62 -26.78
CA LEU A 10 -2.34 21.58 -27.13
C LEU A 10 -1.17 22.11 -27.97
N GLU A 11 -1.46 22.82 -29.07
CA GLU A 11 -0.40 23.36 -29.94
C GLU A 11 0.44 24.45 -29.23
N PRO A 12 -0.16 25.46 -28.56
CA PRO A 12 0.61 26.41 -27.75
C PRO A 12 1.52 25.76 -26.71
N ALA A 13 1.01 24.73 -26.00
CA ALA A 13 1.73 24.01 -24.98
C ALA A 13 2.92 23.21 -25.55
N LEU A 14 2.72 22.49 -26.66
CA LEU A 14 3.80 21.75 -27.31
C LEU A 14 4.90 22.69 -27.84
N LYS A 15 4.54 23.86 -28.38
CA LYS A 15 5.52 24.88 -28.79
C LYS A 15 6.33 25.40 -27.60
N LEU A 16 5.66 25.70 -26.48
CA LEU A 16 6.32 26.15 -25.25
C LEU A 16 7.27 25.07 -24.69
N ALA A 17 6.80 23.82 -24.62
CA ALA A 17 7.60 22.68 -24.15
C ALA A 17 8.84 22.48 -25.02
N ASN A 18 8.70 22.52 -26.35
CA ASN A 18 9.82 22.38 -27.27
C ASN A 18 10.85 23.51 -27.10
N GLN A 19 10.39 24.76 -26.95
CA GLN A 19 11.28 25.89 -26.70
C GLN A 19 12.05 25.75 -25.38
N LEU A 20 11.39 25.25 -24.32
CA LEU A 20 12.04 24.96 -23.05
C LEU A 20 13.11 23.88 -23.21
N PHE A 21 12.83 22.78 -23.93
CA PHE A 21 13.81 21.71 -24.14
C PHE A 21 15.02 22.20 -24.91
N LEU A 22 14.82 22.96 -25.99
CA LEU A 22 15.92 23.53 -26.76
C LEU A 22 16.80 24.46 -25.91
N LYS A 23 16.22 25.25 -25.02
CA LYS A 23 16.99 26.11 -24.11
C LYS A 23 17.73 25.32 -23.04
N LEU A 24 17.12 24.28 -22.47
CA LEU A 24 17.78 23.37 -21.53
C LEU A 24 18.96 22.65 -22.19
N GLU A 25 18.77 22.13 -23.41
CA GLU A 25 19.84 21.47 -24.17
C GLU A 25 20.96 22.44 -24.56
N ALA A 26 20.61 23.68 -24.96
CA ALA A 26 21.60 24.73 -25.23
C ALA A 26 22.41 25.12 -23.99
N ALA A 27 21.81 25.03 -22.79
CA ALA A 27 22.51 25.19 -21.51
C ALA A 27 23.34 23.95 -21.09
N GLY A 28 23.34 22.88 -21.90
CA GLY A 28 24.06 21.64 -21.63
C GLY A 28 23.31 20.65 -20.73
N HIS A 29 22.01 20.87 -20.50
CA HIS A 29 21.16 19.98 -19.70
C HIS A 29 20.38 19.02 -20.59
N ARG A 30 20.55 17.71 -20.33
CA ARG A 30 19.91 16.66 -21.13
C ARG A 30 18.46 16.45 -20.70
N VAL A 31 17.52 16.55 -21.64
CA VAL A 31 16.09 16.26 -21.39
C VAL A 31 15.73 14.90 -21.97
N MET A 32 15.08 14.04 -21.17
CA MET A 32 14.63 12.72 -21.63
C MET A 32 13.50 12.16 -20.77
N PHE A 33 12.87 11.07 -21.22
CA PHE A 33 12.07 10.25 -20.32
C PHE A 33 12.97 9.61 -19.26
N ALA A 34 12.45 9.50 -18.03
CA ALA A 34 13.17 8.91 -16.92
C ALA A 34 13.73 7.51 -17.29
N PRO A 35 15.05 7.28 -17.13
CA PRO A 35 15.64 5.97 -17.35
C PRO A 35 15.09 4.95 -16.34
N SER A 36 15.38 3.67 -16.59
CA SER A 36 15.00 2.58 -15.67
C SER A 36 16.13 2.24 -14.67
N ASP A 37 17.14 3.09 -14.55
CA ASP A 37 18.29 2.93 -13.67
C ASP A 37 17.95 3.15 -12.19
N ARG A 38 16.92 3.97 -11.93
CA ARG A 38 16.42 4.30 -10.58
C ARG A 38 14.90 4.40 -10.57
N THR A 39 14.34 4.47 -9.36
CA THR A 39 12.92 4.77 -9.16
C THR A 39 12.69 6.28 -9.23
N TYR A 40 11.98 6.72 -10.27
CA TYR A 40 11.52 8.10 -10.41
C TYR A 40 10.02 8.17 -10.18
N ALA A 41 9.61 8.89 -9.14
CA ALA A 41 8.22 9.09 -8.78
C ALA A 41 7.67 10.41 -9.36
N ARG A 42 6.37 10.43 -9.67
CA ARG A 42 5.66 11.68 -9.98
C ARG A 42 5.22 12.34 -8.68
N ALA A 43 5.37 13.66 -8.59
CA ALA A 43 4.68 14.44 -7.56
C ALA A 43 3.23 14.69 -8.00
N SER A 44 2.25 14.55 -7.10
CA SER A 44 0.90 15.09 -7.34
C SER A 44 0.95 16.61 -7.47
N PHE A 45 0.10 17.23 -8.30
CA PHE A 45 -0.12 18.67 -8.29
C PHE A 45 -1.61 19.00 -8.24
N ASP A 46 -1.86 20.24 -7.86
CA ASP A 46 -3.12 20.92 -8.00
C ASP A 46 -3.04 21.82 -9.25
N GLU A 47 -3.97 21.64 -10.19
CA GLU A 47 -4.05 22.39 -11.43
C GLU A 47 -4.71 23.77 -11.30
N HIS A 48 -5.27 24.11 -10.14
CA HIS A 48 -5.98 25.37 -9.95
C HIS A 48 -5.01 26.56 -9.97
N GLU A 49 -5.42 27.62 -10.66
CA GLU A 49 -4.68 28.88 -10.67
C GLU A 49 -4.59 29.46 -9.26
N TYR A 50 -5.70 29.42 -8.53
CA TYR A 50 -5.80 29.79 -7.12
C TYR A 50 -6.31 28.60 -6.33
N LEU A 51 -5.67 28.32 -5.19
CA LEU A 51 -6.06 27.19 -4.36
C LEU A 51 -7.54 27.32 -3.95
N PRO A 52 -8.31 26.23 -4.05
CA PRO A 52 -9.71 26.25 -3.65
C PRO A 52 -9.84 26.54 -2.16
N LYS A 53 -10.90 27.27 -1.77
CA LYS A 53 -11.15 27.64 -0.36
C LYS A 53 -11.32 26.43 0.57
N LYS A 54 -11.70 25.28 0.00
CA LYS A 54 -11.79 24.00 0.72
C LYS A 54 -10.90 22.99 0.02
N PRO A 55 -10.02 22.27 0.74
CA PRO A 55 -9.24 21.21 0.16
C PRO A 55 -10.19 20.13 -0.36
N ARG A 56 -10.06 19.79 -1.64
CA ARG A 56 -10.77 18.66 -2.23
C ARG A 56 -9.88 17.43 -2.12
N HIS A 57 -10.39 16.35 -1.53
CA HIS A 57 -9.72 15.05 -1.49
C HIS A 57 -9.77 14.30 -2.83
N ARG A 58 -10.27 14.94 -3.89
CA ARG A 58 -10.34 14.35 -5.23
C ARG A 58 -9.18 14.90 -6.04
N HIS A 59 -8.11 14.11 -6.14
CA HIS A 59 -7.11 14.31 -7.17
C HIS A 59 -7.74 13.91 -8.51
N PRO A 60 -7.78 14.78 -9.52
CA PRO A 60 -8.22 14.36 -10.83
C PRO A 60 -7.27 13.27 -11.34
N ALA A 61 -7.82 12.23 -11.97
CA ALA A 61 -7.04 11.24 -12.71
C ALA A 61 -6.55 11.89 -14.01
N LEU A 62 -5.65 12.87 -13.88
CA LEU A 62 -5.04 13.55 -15.02
C LEU A 62 -4.19 12.53 -15.77
N TRP A 63 -4.31 12.53 -17.10
CA TRP A 63 -3.51 11.66 -17.94
C TRP A 63 -2.03 11.95 -17.73
N SER A 64 -1.22 10.89 -17.65
CA SER A 64 0.24 11.00 -17.64
C SER A 64 0.84 9.86 -18.48
N PRO A 65 2.02 10.07 -19.11
CA PRO A 65 2.73 9.01 -19.82
C PRO A 65 3.19 7.90 -18.87
N SER A 66 3.78 6.80 -19.36
CA SER A 66 4.31 5.76 -18.47
C SER A 66 5.47 6.26 -17.60
N LYS A 67 6.37 7.06 -18.18
CA LYS A 67 7.57 7.60 -17.52
C LYS A 67 7.53 9.12 -17.42
N PRO A 68 7.91 9.72 -16.28
CA PRO A 68 8.00 11.18 -16.20
C PRO A 68 9.10 11.69 -17.12
N THR A 69 8.95 12.92 -17.60
CA THR A 69 10.04 13.60 -18.32
C THR A 69 10.91 14.31 -17.32
N VAL A 70 12.21 14.08 -17.42
CA VAL A 70 13.21 14.62 -16.52
C VAL A 70 14.26 15.40 -17.30
N VAL A 71 14.79 16.43 -16.67
CA VAL A 71 16.02 17.11 -17.09
C VAL A 71 17.15 16.73 -16.15
N PHE A 72 18.29 16.38 -16.71
CA PHE A 72 19.52 16.11 -15.97
C PHE A 72 20.36 17.38 -15.87
N ILE A 73 20.59 17.82 -14.64
CA ILE A 73 21.45 18.96 -14.31
C ILE A 73 22.54 18.43 -13.38
N GLY A 74 23.75 18.27 -13.92
CA GLY A 74 24.84 17.60 -13.23
C GLY A 74 24.48 16.14 -12.90
N THR A 75 24.46 15.80 -11.61
CA THR A 75 24.13 14.46 -11.09
C THR A 75 22.66 14.29 -10.71
N VAL A 76 21.86 15.34 -10.79
CA VAL A 76 20.47 15.37 -10.31
C VAL A 76 19.50 15.37 -11.49
N SER A 77 18.43 14.60 -11.36
CA SER A 77 17.27 14.65 -12.26
C SER A 77 16.16 15.50 -11.67
N ILE A 78 15.54 16.36 -12.49
CA ILE A 78 14.38 17.17 -12.12
C ILE A 78 13.22 16.81 -13.04
N GLY A 79 12.07 16.42 -12.48
CA GLY A 79 10.86 16.12 -13.22
C GLY A 79 10.16 17.38 -13.72
N LEU A 80 9.59 17.33 -14.93
CA LEU A 80 8.90 18.45 -15.55
C LEU A 80 7.47 18.09 -15.95
N THR A 81 6.52 18.97 -15.60
CA THR A 81 5.11 18.90 -15.98
C THR A 81 4.66 20.24 -16.58
N LEU A 82 3.90 20.21 -17.66
CA LEU A 82 3.24 21.38 -18.24
C LEU A 82 1.74 21.14 -18.20
N PHE A 83 1.00 22.06 -17.61
CA PHE A 83 -0.45 21.93 -17.54
C PHE A 83 -1.15 23.26 -17.78
N GLU A 84 -2.40 23.19 -18.21
CA GLU A 84 -3.29 24.34 -18.29
C GLU A 84 -3.97 24.52 -16.95
N MET A 85 -3.90 25.74 -16.40
CA MET A 85 -4.48 26.04 -15.10
C MET A 85 -6.00 26.07 -15.18
N THR A 86 -6.67 25.69 -14.10
CA THR A 86 -8.12 25.76 -13.97
C THR A 86 -8.56 26.84 -12.99
N GLU A 87 -9.78 27.32 -13.17
CA GLU A 87 -10.47 28.17 -12.21
C GLU A 87 -11.85 27.59 -11.90
N GLU A 88 -12.28 27.73 -10.64
CA GLU A 88 -13.61 27.28 -10.22
C GLU A 88 -14.65 28.36 -10.57
N LEU A 89 -15.55 28.03 -11.49
CA LEU A 89 -16.65 28.92 -11.89
C LEU A 89 -18.01 28.29 -11.59
N GLU A 90 -19.01 29.14 -11.44
CA GLU A 90 -20.41 28.69 -11.43
C GLU A 90 -20.82 28.29 -12.83
N ALA A 91 -21.12 27.01 -13.02
CA ALA A 91 -21.60 26.43 -14.24
C ALA A 91 -23.10 26.21 -14.20
N ARG A 92 -23.72 26.29 -15.39
CA ARG A 92 -25.05 25.74 -15.64
C ARG A 92 -24.98 24.64 -16.69
N TYR A 93 -25.83 23.65 -16.52
CA TYR A 93 -26.00 22.59 -17.50
C TYR A 93 -26.95 23.07 -18.60
N ILE A 94 -26.43 23.26 -19.81
CA ILE A 94 -27.15 23.75 -20.99
C ILE A 94 -26.83 22.81 -22.15
N ASP A 95 -27.86 22.28 -22.79
CA ASP A 95 -27.74 21.46 -24.00
C ASP A 95 -26.72 20.32 -23.88
N GLY A 96 -26.72 19.62 -22.74
CA GLY A 96 -25.84 18.48 -22.51
C GLY A 96 -24.44 18.83 -21.99
N LYS A 97 -24.14 20.10 -21.74
CA LYS A 97 -22.79 20.56 -21.34
C LYS A 97 -22.85 21.56 -20.20
N TYR A 98 -21.82 21.53 -19.36
CA TYR A 98 -21.62 22.56 -18.35
C TYR A 98 -20.94 23.77 -18.98
N VAL A 99 -21.59 24.92 -18.88
CA VAL A 99 -21.10 26.20 -19.40
C VAL A 99 -20.95 27.18 -18.24
N PRO A 100 -19.82 27.89 -18.12
CA PRO A 100 -19.65 28.93 -17.12
C PRO A 100 -20.73 30.01 -17.25
N THR A 101 -21.31 30.42 -16.13
CA THR A 101 -22.40 31.40 -16.09
C THR A 101 -21.99 32.73 -16.71
N SER A 102 -20.73 33.11 -16.54
CA SER A 102 -20.12 34.30 -17.16
C SER A 102 -20.05 34.26 -18.69
N LYS A 103 -20.08 33.06 -19.30
CA LYS A 103 -20.03 32.86 -20.76
C LYS A 103 -21.42 32.67 -21.38
N ILE A 104 -22.50 32.67 -20.58
CA ILE A 104 -23.86 32.54 -21.08
C ILE A 104 -24.36 33.92 -21.56
N PRO A 105 -24.83 34.06 -22.81
CA PRO A 105 -25.43 35.31 -23.29
C PRO A 105 -26.63 35.74 -22.45
N SER A 106 -26.76 37.03 -22.15
CA SER A 106 -27.82 37.59 -21.29
C SER A 106 -29.24 37.29 -21.80
N GLN A 107 -29.41 37.15 -23.12
CA GLN A 107 -30.68 36.76 -23.74
C GLN A 107 -31.04 35.30 -23.46
N GLN A 108 -30.06 34.39 -23.52
CA GLN A 108 -30.25 32.97 -23.18
C GLN A 108 -30.45 32.80 -21.67
N MET A 109 -29.71 33.56 -20.86
CA MET A 109 -29.85 33.55 -19.41
C MET A 109 -31.26 33.95 -18.94
N ARG A 110 -31.89 34.95 -19.57
CA ARG A 110 -33.29 35.34 -19.29
C ARG A 110 -34.29 34.21 -19.58
N ARG A 111 -34.09 33.49 -20.69
CA ARG A 111 -34.94 32.33 -21.07
C ARG A 111 -34.80 31.15 -20.11
N LEU A 112 -33.60 30.94 -19.56
CA LEU A 112 -33.31 29.85 -18.62
C LEU A 112 -33.80 30.13 -17.19
N SER A 113 -33.92 31.40 -16.80
CA SER A 113 -34.21 31.77 -15.40
C SER A 113 -35.56 31.30 -14.87
N SER A 114 -36.53 31.00 -15.75
CA SER A 114 -37.88 30.59 -15.35
C SER A 114 -38.05 29.09 -15.12
N THR A 115 -37.14 28.24 -15.62
CA THR A 115 -37.38 26.78 -15.70
C THR A 115 -36.31 25.91 -15.03
N TRP A 116 -35.09 26.42 -14.82
CA TRP A 116 -33.98 25.61 -14.33
C TRP A 116 -32.97 26.46 -13.54
N ASN A 117 -33.08 26.48 -12.22
CA ASN A 117 -32.39 27.45 -11.36
C ASN A 117 -31.12 26.91 -10.65
N TRP A 118 -30.79 25.62 -10.77
CA TRP A 118 -29.61 25.11 -10.09
C TRP A 118 -28.32 25.42 -10.87
N SER A 119 -27.35 25.99 -10.17
CA SER A 119 -25.96 26.12 -10.62
C SER A 119 -25.09 25.16 -9.81
N THR A 120 -23.95 24.79 -10.38
CA THR A 120 -22.93 24.00 -9.69
C THR A 120 -21.57 24.65 -9.86
N ARG A 121 -20.63 24.39 -8.94
CA ARG A 121 -19.25 24.86 -9.04
C ARG A 121 -18.44 23.80 -9.77
N MET A 122 -17.78 24.18 -10.86
CA MET A 122 -16.94 23.29 -11.66
C MET A 122 -15.65 23.98 -12.08
N ASP A 123 -14.63 23.17 -12.29
CA ASP A 123 -13.31 23.63 -12.68
C ASP A 123 -13.25 23.76 -14.20
N PHE A 124 -12.92 24.95 -14.69
CA PHE A 124 -12.77 25.25 -16.11
C PHE A 124 -11.36 25.67 -16.42
N ALA A 125 -10.86 25.23 -17.56
CA ALA A 125 -9.55 25.62 -18.02
C ALA A 125 -9.51 27.11 -18.39
N THR A 126 -8.50 27.81 -17.87
CA THR A 126 -8.33 29.27 -17.99
C THR A 126 -7.71 29.68 -19.33
N GLY A 127 -7.14 28.74 -20.09
CA GLY A 127 -6.29 29.04 -21.25
C GLY A 127 -4.86 29.43 -20.90
N ARG A 128 -4.51 29.53 -19.61
CA ARG A 128 -3.18 29.90 -19.14
C ARG A 128 -2.37 28.68 -18.72
N LEU A 129 -1.10 28.66 -19.11
CA LEU A 129 -0.20 27.54 -18.87
C LEU A 129 0.57 27.69 -17.55
N CYS A 130 0.97 26.56 -16.99
CA CYS A 130 1.88 26.48 -15.86
C CYS A 130 2.95 25.40 -16.13
N ILE A 131 4.22 25.78 -16.00
CA ILE A 131 5.33 24.83 -15.95
C ILE A 131 5.57 24.50 -14.47
N ARG A 132 5.71 23.22 -14.15
CA ARG A 132 6.10 22.76 -12.83
C ARG A 132 7.33 21.88 -12.93
N ALA A 133 8.29 22.14 -12.05
CA ALA A 133 9.41 21.29 -11.76
C ALA A 133 9.25 20.64 -10.39
N PHE A 134 9.71 19.39 -10.27
CA PHE A 134 9.65 18.66 -9.00
C PHE A 134 10.81 17.69 -8.88
N SER A 135 11.15 17.34 -7.65
CA SER A 135 12.13 16.29 -7.39
C SER A 135 11.47 14.92 -7.64
N PRO A 136 11.98 14.11 -8.57
CA PRO A 136 11.43 12.79 -8.85
C PRO A 136 11.90 11.72 -7.85
N TYR A 137 12.74 12.08 -6.88
CA TYR A 137 13.29 11.14 -5.90
C TYR A 137 12.29 10.88 -4.77
N PRO A 138 12.10 9.62 -4.37
CA PRO A 138 11.28 9.29 -3.21
C PRO A 138 11.76 10.05 -1.96
N TRP A 139 10.82 10.41 -1.08
CA TRP A 139 11.10 11.07 0.21
C TRP A 139 11.70 12.47 0.13
N THR A 140 11.68 13.11 -1.04
CA THR A 140 12.05 14.51 -1.21
C THR A 140 10.81 15.34 -1.56
N ASP A 141 10.65 16.51 -0.96
CA ASP A 141 9.46 17.38 -1.11
C ASP A 141 9.81 18.72 -1.78
N TRP A 142 10.64 18.68 -2.83
CA TRP A 142 10.97 19.87 -3.59
C TRP A 142 10.09 19.99 -4.82
N SER A 143 9.44 21.14 -4.98
CA SER A 143 8.75 21.52 -6.21
C SER A 143 8.74 23.03 -6.41
N GLN A 144 8.64 23.44 -7.67
CA GLN A 144 8.58 24.83 -8.08
C GLN A 144 7.64 24.98 -9.29
N SER A 145 6.86 26.05 -9.32
CA SER A 145 5.87 26.28 -10.38
C SER A 145 5.96 27.70 -10.93
N TRP A 146 5.85 27.83 -12.25
CA TRP A 146 5.80 29.09 -12.98
C TRP A 146 4.47 29.18 -13.70
N LYS A 147 3.64 30.11 -13.24
CA LYS A 147 2.26 30.31 -13.73
C LYS A 147 2.23 31.47 -14.72
N GLU A 148 1.53 31.30 -15.85
CA GLU A 148 1.24 32.43 -16.74
C GLU A 148 0.35 33.46 -16.06
N ALA A 149 0.83 34.69 -15.92
CA ALA A 149 -0.02 35.82 -15.53
C ALA A 149 -0.95 36.21 -16.69
N LYS A 150 -0.39 36.28 -17.90
CA LYS A 150 -1.10 36.51 -19.17
C LYS A 150 -0.76 35.39 -20.14
N GLN A 151 -1.68 35.06 -21.04
CA GLN A 151 -1.46 33.99 -22.01
C GLN A 151 -0.20 34.27 -22.84
N GLY A 152 0.72 33.30 -22.89
CA GLY A 152 2.00 33.40 -23.59
C GLY A 152 3.13 34.07 -22.81
N SER A 153 2.90 34.58 -21.59
CA SER A 153 3.93 35.26 -20.79
C SER A 153 5.10 34.35 -20.38
N LEU A 154 4.88 33.04 -20.23
CA LEU A 154 5.93 32.08 -19.88
C LEU A 154 7.03 31.99 -20.94
N ARG A 155 6.74 32.31 -22.21
CA ARG A 155 7.74 32.26 -23.29
C ARG A 155 8.92 33.20 -23.04
N GLY A 156 8.66 34.37 -22.45
CA GLY A 156 9.69 35.34 -22.09
C GLY A 156 10.49 34.98 -20.84
N GLN A 157 10.01 34.03 -20.04
CA GLN A 157 10.61 33.63 -18.76
C GLN A 157 11.44 32.35 -18.88
N LEU A 158 11.52 31.73 -20.07
CA LEU A 158 12.18 30.44 -20.23
C LEU A 158 13.66 30.47 -19.82
N ASP A 159 14.39 31.56 -20.11
CA ASP A 159 15.79 31.69 -19.70
C ASP A 159 15.94 31.77 -18.17
N GLU A 160 15.04 32.49 -17.52
CA GLU A 160 14.97 32.56 -16.06
C GLU A 160 14.61 31.20 -15.45
N ILE A 161 13.67 30.46 -16.05
CA ILE A 161 13.30 29.11 -15.61
C ILE A 161 14.51 28.16 -15.71
N VAL A 162 15.27 28.19 -16.81
CA VAL A 162 16.49 27.39 -16.96
C VAL A 162 17.51 27.72 -15.87
N GLN A 163 17.72 29.01 -15.59
CA GLN A 163 18.62 29.44 -14.51
C GLN A 163 18.14 28.93 -13.14
N GLN A 164 16.85 29.12 -12.81
CA GLN A 164 16.30 28.68 -11.53
C GLN A 164 16.37 27.15 -11.35
N LEU A 165 16.18 26.38 -12.42
CA LEU A 165 16.39 24.92 -12.38
C LEU A 165 17.86 24.56 -12.12
N THR A 166 18.78 25.31 -12.71
CA THR A 166 20.23 25.13 -12.50
C THR A 166 20.62 25.43 -11.05
N ASP A 167 20.10 26.52 -10.49
CA ASP A 167 20.36 26.94 -9.11
C ASP A 167 19.69 26.01 -8.08
N ALA A 168 18.58 25.38 -8.45
CA ALA A 168 17.89 24.41 -7.60
C ALA A 168 18.59 23.05 -7.53
N ALA A 169 19.36 22.66 -8.56
CA ALA A 169 20.04 21.37 -8.61
C ALA A 169 20.89 21.04 -7.36
N PRO A 170 21.77 21.94 -6.84
CA PRO A 170 22.52 21.66 -5.61
C PRO A 170 21.64 21.54 -4.36
N VAL A 171 20.48 22.22 -4.31
CA VAL A 171 19.53 22.09 -3.20
C VAL A 171 18.88 20.71 -3.22
N ILE A 172 18.44 20.26 -4.40
CA ILE A 172 17.83 18.93 -4.59
C ILE A 172 18.85 17.84 -4.29
N ALA A 173 20.12 18.00 -4.69
CA ALA A 173 21.19 17.05 -4.39
C ALA A 173 21.31 16.78 -2.87
N ARG A 174 21.28 17.83 -2.05
CA ARG A 174 21.34 17.71 -0.58
C ARG A 174 20.12 16.98 -0.02
N LEU A 175 18.92 17.32 -0.49
CA LEU A 175 17.69 16.65 -0.06
C LEU A 175 17.69 15.16 -0.40
N VAL A 176 18.25 14.79 -1.56
CA VAL A 176 18.38 13.38 -1.96
C VAL A 176 19.35 12.64 -1.05
N GLU A 177 20.52 13.22 -0.76
CA GLU A 177 21.51 12.63 0.14
C GLU A 177 20.94 12.39 1.55
N GLU A 178 20.24 13.39 2.11
CA GLU A 178 19.55 13.27 3.40
C GLU A 178 18.47 12.17 3.37
N ALA A 179 17.67 12.12 2.31
CA ALA A 179 16.62 11.11 2.15
C ALA A 179 17.19 9.69 2.05
N GLU A 180 18.29 9.51 1.33
CA GLU A 180 18.99 8.23 1.19
C GLU A 180 19.57 7.75 2.52
N GLU A 181 20.20 8.64 3.31
CA GLU A 181 20.73 8.28 4.63
C GLU A 181 19.62 7.89 5.61
N GLN A 182 18.52 8.65 5.65
CA GLN A 182 17.35 8.30 6.45
C GLN A 182 16.70 6.98 6.00
N ALA A 183 16.72 6.67 4.70
CA ALA A 183 16.26 5.38 4.20
C ALA A 183 17.18 4.24 4.66
N ARG A 184 18.51 4.43 4.66
CA ARG A 184 19.49 3.45 5.13
C ARG A 184 19.30 3.11 6.61
N ILE A 185 19.13 4.13 7.46
CA ILE A 185 18.86 3.95 8.89
C ILE A 185 17.57 3.15 9.10
N ARG A 186 16.47 3.56 8.47
CA ARG A 186 15.17 2.86 8.55
C ARG A 186 15.26 1.40 8.09
N GLN A 187 16.01 1.13 7.02
CA GLN A 187 16.23 -0.24 6.55
C GLN A 187 16.98 -1.09 7.57
N GLN A 188 17.98 -0.52 8.25
CA GLN A 188 18.73 -1.22 9.29
C GLN A 188 17.83 -1.52 10.49
N GLU A 189 17.09 -0.54 10.99
CA GLU A 189 16.13 -0.71 12.09
C GLU A 189 15.06 -1.76 11.76
N TRP A 190 14.52 -1.71 10.54
CA TRP A 190 13.53 -2.69 10.08
C TRP A 190 14.08 -4.12 10.09
N LYS A 191 15.30 -4.32 9.57
CA LYS A 191 15.96 -5.64 9.59
C LYS A 191 16.16 -6.15 11.01
N GLU A 192 16.58 -5.29 11.94
CA GLU A 192 16.74 -5.66 13.34
C GLU A 192 15.40 -6.02 14.00
N GLN A 193 14.34 -5.27 13.71
CA GLN A 193 12.99 -5.58 14.21
C GLN A 193 12.46 -6.90 13.68
N ILE A 194 12.66 -7.19 12.38
CA ILE A 194 12.28 -8.47 11.78
C ILE A 194 13.04 -9.61 12.46
N ARG A 195 14.36 -9.49 12.62
CA ARG A 195 15.17 -10.51 13.30
C ARG A 195 14.67 -10.79 14.73
N ARG A 196 14.38 -9.73 15.50
CA ARG A 196 13.82 -9.86 16.86
C ARG A 196 12.45 -10.51 16.87
N ARG A 197 11.60 -10.23 15.87
CA ARG A 197 10.27 -10.86 15.75
C ARG A 197 10.41 -12.34 15.42
N GLU A 198 11.26 -12.70 14.47
CA GLU A 198 11.51 -14.10 14.09
C GLU A 198 12.07 -14.92 15.25
N GLU A 199 13.00 -14.35 16.03
CA GLU A 199 13.54 -15.00 17.22
C GLU A 199 12.47 -15.26 18.29
N ARG A 200 11.61 -14.25 18.56
CA ARG A 200 10.50 -14.40 19.49
C ARG A 200 9.49 -15.45 19.03
N GLU A 201 9.15 -15.46 17.74
CA GLU A 201 8.25 -16.45 17.17
C GLU A 201 8.86 -17.86 17.25
N ARG A 202 10.17 -18.03 16.97
CA ARG A 202 10.84 -19.32 17.13
C ARG A 202 10.80 -19.82 18.57
N ILE A 203 11.12 -18.96 19.54
CA ILE A 203 11.07 -19.30 20.96
C ILE A 203 9.64 -19.66 21.36
N ARG A 204 8.66 -18.88 20.90
CA ARG A 204 7.24 -19.12 21.17
C ARG A 204 6.80 -20.49 20.63
N LEU A 205 7.09 -20.79 19.36
CA LEU A 205 6.74 -22.07 18.74
C LEU A 205 7.42 -23.24 19.45
N GLN A 206 8.69 -23.12 19.85
CA GLN A 206 9.37 -24.15 20.62
C GLN A 206 8.74 -24.38 21.99
N ASN A 207 8.36 -23.31 22.69
CA ASN A 207 7.69 -23.40 23.98
C ASN A 207 6.29 -24.02 23.84
N GLU A 208 5.51 -23.61 22.84
CA GLU A 208 4.19 -24.18 22.54
C GLU A 208 4.30 -25.68 22.20
N ALA A 209 5.25 -26.07 21.34
CA ALA A 209 5.51 -27.47 21.02
C ALA A 209 5.88 -28.30 22.25
N ARG A 210 6.72 -27.72 23.14
CA ARG A 210 7.13 -28.37 24.39
C ARG A 210 5.97 -28.53 25.37
N GLU A 211 5.15 -27.50 25.57
CA GLU A 211 3.98 -27.59 26.45
C GLU A 211 2.93 -28.56 25.92
N GLN A 212 2.68 -28.56 24.60
CA GLN A 212 1.76 -29.52 23.99
C GLN A 212 2.28 -30.96 24.12
N ALA A 213 3.57 -31.21 23.83
CA ALA A 213 4.16 -32.53 24.00
C ALA A 213 4.10 -33.01 25.47
N ARG A 214 4.29 -32.09 26.43
CA ARG A 214 4.14 -32.38 27.86
C ARG A 214 2.70 -32.74 28.22
N ALA A 215 1.72 -31.96 27.73
CA ALA A 215 0.31 -32.24 27.97
C ALA A 215 -0.10 -33.60 27.39
N ASP A 216 0.33 -33.91 26.17
CA ASP A 216 0.08 -35.19 25.51
C ASP A 216 0.71 -36.35 26.28
N LEU A 217 1.93 -36.18 26.83
CA LEU A 217 2.60 -37.19 27.65
C LEU A 217 1.83 -37.48 28.95
N LEU A 218 1.35 -36.43 29.64
CA LEU A 218 0.54 -36.59 30.85
C LEU A 218 -0.77 -37.32 30.54
N CYS A 219 -1.36 -37.07 29.37
CA CYS A 219 -2.53 -37.80 28.89
C CYS A 219 -2.22 -39.29 28.69
N ALA A 220 -1.10 -39.61 28.01
CA ALA A 220 -0.66 -40.99 27.80
C ALA A 220 -0.36 -41.73 29.11
N ILE A 221 0.29 -41.08 30.10
CA ILE A 221 0.53 -41.65 31.43
C ILE A 221 -0.80 -41.96 32.13
N LYS A 222 -1.76 -41.04 32.08
CA LYS A 222 -3.08 -41.27 32.69
C LYS A 222 -3.81 -42.45 32.03
N GLN A 223 -3.77 -42.54 30.70
CA GLN A 223 -4.36 -43.66 29.97
C GLN A 223 -3.70 -44.99 30.37
N TRP A 224 -2.36 -45.00 30.49
CA TRP A 224 -1.63 -46.17 30.98
C TRP A 224 -2.11 -46.61 32.36
N ASP A 225 -2.20 -45.67 33.31
CA ASP A 225 -2.64 -45.95 34.68
C ASP A 225 -4.08 -46.46 34.72
N ASP A 226 -4.97 -45.87 33.92
CA ASP A 226 -6.36 -46.31 33.79
C ASP A 226 -6.44 -47.75 33.25
N ILE A 227 -5.66 -48.09 32.21
CA ILE A 227 -5.60 -49.45 31.66
C ILE A 227 -5.06 -50.43 32.72
N LYS A 228 -3.97 -50.09 33.42
CA LYS A 228 -3.41 -50.95 34.47
C LYS A 228 -4.39 -51.18 35.61
N ARG A 229 -5.12 -50.14 36.01
CA ARG A 229 -6.16 -50.23 37.04
C ARG A 229 -7.31 -51.15 36.61
N ILE A 230 -7.74 -51.07 35.36
CA ILE A 230 -8.77 -51.96 34.79
C ILE A 230 -8.28 -53.41 34.78
N GLN A 231 -7.05 -53.66 34.30
CA GLN A 231 -6.45 -55.00 34.28
C GLN A 231 -6.32 -55.61 35.69
N ALA A 232 -5.89 -54.80 36.67
CA ALA A 232 -5.80 -55.22 38.06
C ALA A 232 -7.18 -55.55 38.65
N PHE A 233 -8.21 -54.73 38.37
CA PHE A 233 -9.58 -55.00 38.79
C PHE A 233 -10.08 -56.36 38.27
N PHE A 234 -9.87 -56.67 36.99
CA PHE A 234 -10.27 -57.97 36.44
C PHE A 234 -9.50 -59.13 37.09
N SER A 235 -8.19 -58.97 37.31
CA SER A 235 -7.36 -60.00 37.95
C SER A 235 -7.79 -60.26 39.40
N ASP A 236 -8.05 -59.21 40.17
CA ASP A 236 -8.50 -59.28 41.56
C ASP A 236 -9.93 -59.85 41.66
N ALA A 237 -10.82 -59.48 40.73
CA ALA A 237 -12.18 -60.00 40.67
C ALA A 237 -12.19 -61.50 40.34
N GLU A 238 -11.39 -61.94 39.36
CA GLU A 238 -11.23 -63.36 39.01
C GLU A 238 -10.68 -64.17 40.21
N SER A 239 -9.68 -63.64 40.92
CA SER A 239 -9.14 -64.28 42.14
C SER A 239 -10.17 -64.34 43.28
N SER A 240 -10.99 -63.30 43.45
CA SER A 240 -11.98 -63.23 44.54
C SER A 240 -13.18 -64.16 44.31
N VAL A 241 -13.59 -64.33 43.05
CA VAL A 241 -14.70 -65.22 42.66
C VAL A 241 -14.36 -66.70 42.89
N SER A 242 -13.07 -67.06 42.93
CA SER A 242 -12.62 -68.42 43.22
C SER A 242 -12.99 -68.92 44.63
N ASN A 243 -13.31 -68.02 45.57
CA ASN A 243 -13.71 -68.33 46.94
C ASN A 243 -15.23 -68.47 47.14
N LEU A 244 -16.04 -68.34 46.08
CA LEU A 244 -17.50 -68.38 46.15
C LEU A 244 -18.08 -69.80 45.94
N PRO A 245 -19.29 -70.09 46.47
CA PRO A 245 -20.02 -71.31 46.18
C PRO A 245 -20.27 -71.50 44.68
N GLU A 246 -20.24 -72.76 44.23
CA GLU A 246 -20.15 -73.15 42.81
C GLU A 246 -21.23 -72.54 41.90
N ALA A 247 -22.48 -72.48 42.36
CA ALA A 247 -23.58 -71.86 41.60
C ALA A 247 -23.43 -70.33 41.43
N ALA A 248 -22.90 -69.63 42.45
CA ALA A 248 -22.64 -68.19 42.38
C ALA A 248 -21.37 -67.87 41.58
N ARG A 249 -20.36 -68.76 41.64
CA ARG A 249 -19.12 -68.66 40.88
C ARG A 249 -19.35 -68.69 39.37
N CYS A 250 -20.21 -69.58 38.87
CA CYS A 250 -20.53 -69.66 37.44
C CYS A 250 -21.17 -68.37 36.91
N ILE A 251 -22.12 -67.79 37.64
CA ILE A 251 -22.80 -66.54 37.24
C ILE A 251 -21.81 -65.36 37.26
N ALA A 252 -20.93 -65.30 38.26
CA ALA A 252 -19.93 -64.23 38.38
C ALA A 252 -18.86 -64.31 37.27
N MET A 253 -18.41 -65.51 36.91
CA MET A 253 -17.46 -65.73 35.82
C MET A 253 -18.04 -65.35 34.44
N ASP A 254 -19.31 -65.68 34.18
CA ASP A 254 -19.98 -65.32 32.92
C ASP A 254 -20.12 -63.80 32.76
N LYS A 255 -20.45 -63.09 33.85
CA LYS A 255 -20.49 -61.61 33.86
C LYS A 255 -19.11 -60.98 33.69
N LEU A 256 -18.06 -61.57 34.27
CA LEU A 256 -16.69 -61.10 34.10
C LEU A 256 -16.20 -61.29 32.66
N ALA A 257 -16.56 -62.40 32.01
CA ALA A 257 -16.24 -62.64 30.60
C ALA A 257 -16.90 -61.60 29.67
N GLN A 258 -18.19 -61.32 29.86
CA GLN A 258 -18.92 -60.28 29.11
C GLN A 258 -18.32 -58.88 29.36
N ALA A 259 -17.98 -58.55 30.61
CA ALA A 259 -17.36 -57.28 30.94
C ALA A 259 -15.96 -57.13 30.30
N ARG A 260 -15.18 -58.22 30.18
CA ARG A 260 -13.86 -58.22 29.53
C ARG A 260 -13.98 -58.08 28.02
N GLU A 261 -14.96 -58.73 27.40
CA GLU A 261 -15.25 -58.58 25.96
C GLU A 261 -15.65 -57.15 25.60
N LEU A 262 -16.46 -56.49 26.44
CA LEU A 262 -16.86 -55.08 26.25
C LEU A 262 -15.69 -54.09 26.36
N VAL A 263 -14.68 -54.40 27.19
CA VAL A 263 -13.51 -53.54 27.40
C VAL A 263 -12.44 -53.74 26.31
N GLY A 264 -12.37 -54.93 25.72
CA GLY A 264 -11.41 -55.27 24.66
C GLY A 264 -9.97 -55.47 25.15
N GLU A 265 -9.05 -55.76 24.22
CA GLU A 265 -7.61 -55.82 24.52
C GLU A 265 -7.05 -54.41 24.66
N LEU A 266 -6.67 -54.06 25.89
CA LEU A 266 -6.04 -52.79 26.20
C LEU A 266 -4.53 -53.01 26.39
N ASP A 267 -3.71 -52.46 25.50
CA ASP A 267 -2.25 -52.42 25.64
C ASP A 267 -1.79 -51.06 26.19
N PRO A 268 -1.30 -51.00 27.44
CA PRO A 268 -0.73 -49.78 28.00
C PRO A 268 0.44 -49.22 27.15
N LEU A 269 1.25 -50.08 26.53
CA LEU A 269 2.44 -49.69 25.77
C LEU A 269 2.10 -48.91 24.50
N GLN A 270 0.95 -49.19 23.89
CA GLN A 270 0.53 -48.54 22.67
C GLN A 270 0.34 -47.01 22.84
N ALA A 271 -0.23 -46.58 23.97
CA ALA A 271 -0.44 -45.15 24.25
C ALA A 271 0.87 -44.35 24.38
N LEU A 272 1.96 -44.99 24.83
CA LEU A 272 3.28 -44.37 24.93
C LEU A 272 4.02 -44.38 23.58
N LEU A 273 3.82 -45.42 22.76
CA LEU A 273 4.44 -45.54 21.43
C LEU A 273 3.84 -44.57 20.39
N GLU A 274 2.57 -44.18 20.56
CA GLU A 274 1.91 -43.20 19.70
C GLU A 274 2.19 -41.74 20.08
N TRP A 275 2.79 -41.51 21.26
CA TRP A 275 3.18 -40.17 21.72
C TRP A 275 4.41 -39.64 20.95
N LYS A 276 4.37 -38.35 20.59
CA LYS A 276 5.47 -37.67 19.87
C LYS A 276 6.19 -36.65 20.74
N GLY A 277 7.51 -36.70 20.73
CA GLY A 277 8.36 -35.77 21.45
C GLY A 277 8.39 -34.36 20.85
N PRO A 278 8.90 -33.35 21.59
CA PRO A 278 8.98 -31.96 21.13
C PRO A 278 9.83 -31.74 19.86
N GLN A 279 10.72 -32.68 19.54
CA GLN A 279 11.61 -32.63 18.36
C GLN A 279 11.07 -33.44 17.16
N GLU A 280 10.03 -34.25 17.39
CA GLU A 280 9.36 -35.07 16.37
C GLU A 280 8.13 -34.35 15.79
N ARG A 281 7.97 -33.06 16.13
CA ARG A 281 6.90 -32.15 15.73
C ARG A 281 7.44 -30.94 14.97
#